data_AF-A0A261RQL4-F1
#
_entry.id   AF-A0A261RQL4-F1
#
_cell.length_a   1.000
_cell.length_b   1.000
_cell.length_c   1.000
_cell.angle_alpha   90.00
_cell.angle_beta   90.00
_cell.angle_gamma   90.00
#
_symmetry.space_group_name_H-M   'P 1'
#
loop_
_entity.id
_entity.type
_entity.pdbx_description
1 polymer ?
#
loop_
_entity_poly.entity_id
_entity_poly.type
_entity_poly.pdbx_seq_one_letter_code
_entity_poly.pdbx_strand_id
1 'polypeptide(L)'
;MSEEIPRKTRAQVRDELAAAKRAGEVSFGELDYPPPVAPAGSHKTRSEVRAELAQARASGELSFGELDYPPEPPVAAGKTRAQVRAELAAAKEAGEVGFGELDYPPDGR
;
A
#
# COMPACT_ATOMS: atom_id res chain seq x y z
N MET A 1 19.62 -14.38 -39.85
CA MET A 1 19.28 -12.94 -39.94
C MET A 1 18.15 -12.79 -40.93
N SER A 2 16.91 -12.68 -40.45
CA SER A 2 15.75 -12.01 -41.08
C SER A 2 14.50 -12.51 -40.38
N GLU A 3 14.07 -11.80 -39.35
CA GLU A 3 12.75 -11.97 -38.74
C GLU A 3 11.74 -11.40 -39.75
N GLU A 4 11.00 -12.29 -40.39
CA GLU A 4 9.98 -11.92 -41.37
C GLU A 4 8.83 -11.25 -40.62
N ILE A 5 8.82 -9.91 -40.59
CA ILE A 5 7.76 -9.15 -39.94
C ILE A 5 6.44 -9.49 -40.67
N PRO A 6 5.46 -10.13 -40.01
CA PRO A 6 4.22 -10.53 -40.67
C PRO A 6 3.52 -9.28 -41.17
N ARG A 7 3.43 -9.12 -42.50
CA ARG A 7 2.76 -7.97 -43.11
C ARG A 7 1.27 -8.15 -42.98
N LYS A 8 0.60 -7.18 -42.36
CA LYS A 8 -0.86 -7.18 -42.26
C LYS A 8 -1.48 -7.21 -43.66
N THR A 9 -2.47 -8.08 -43.85
CA THR A 9 -3.23 -8.11 -45.10
C THR A 9 -4.22 -6.94 -45.16
N ARG A 10 -4.66 -6.58 -46.36
CA ARG A 10 -5.68 -5.53 -46.54
C ARG A 10 -6.98 -5.82 -45.79
N ALA A 11 -7.33 -7.10 -45.63
CA ALA A 11 -8.49 -7.52 -44.86
C ALA A 11 -8.31 -7.18 -43.38
N GLN A 12 -7.17 -7.56 -42.79
CA GLN A 12 -6.84 -7.27 -41.39
C GLN A 12 -6.86 -5.78 -41.08
N VAL A 13 -6.30 -4.94 -41.97
CA VAL A 13 -6.32 -3.48 -41.79
C VAL A 13 -7.74 -2.91 -41.81
N ARG A 14 -8.65 -3.48 -42.62
CA ARG A 14 -10.06 -3.05 -42.67
C ARG A 14 -10.81 -3.44 -41.40
N ASP A 15 -10.56 -4.64 -40.89
CA ASP A 15 -11.19 -5.12 -39.67
C ASP A 15 -10.72 -4.31 -38.45
N GLU A 16 -9.43 -3.99 -38.37
CA GLU A 16 -8.87 -3.10 -37.37
C GLU A 16 -9.48 -1.70 -37.44
N LEU A 17 -9.59 -1.13 -38.64
CA LEU A 17 -10.22 0.19 -38.82
C LEU A 17 -11.71 0.17 -38.40
N ALA A 18 -12.43 -0.90 -38.73
CA ALA A 18 -13.82 -1.06 -38.31
C ALA A 18 -13.96 -1.22 -36.79
N ALA A 19 -13.00 -1.89 -36.14
CA ALA A 19 -12.92 -2.03 -34.70
C ALA A 19 -12.63 -0.68 -34.02
N ALA A 20 -11.63 0.06 -34.49
CA ALA A 20 -11.26 1.37 -33.96
C ALA A 20 -12.40 2.39 -34.12
N LYS A 21 -13.14 2.36 -35.23
CA LYS A 21 -14.35 3.16 -35.43
C LYS A 21 -15.45 2.82 -34.42
N ARG A 22 -15.70 1.52 -34.17
CA ARG A 22 -16.66 1.08 -33.14
C ARG A 22 -16.23 1.47 -31.73
N ALA A 23 -14.93 1.47 -31.46
CA ALA A 23 -14.36 1.88 -30.18
C ALA A 23 -14.32 3.41 -29.99
N GLY A 24 -14.64 4.20 -31.02
CA GLY A 24 -14.55 5.67 -30.97
C GLY A 24 -13.13 6.21 -31.06
N GLU A 25 -12.15 5.37 -31.38
CA GLU A 25 -10.72 5.74 -31.50
C GLU A 25 -10.38 6.44 -32.82
N VAL A 26 -11.34 6.66 -33.71
CA VAL A 26 -11.14 7.32 -35.02
C VAL A 26 -12.15 8.45 -35.16
N SER A 27 -11.66 9.70 -35.16
CA SER A 27 -12.46 10.88 -35.51
C SER A 27 -12.39 11.17 -37.02
N PHE A 28 -13.44 11.77 -37.58
CA PHE A 28 -13.52 12.19 -38.99
C PHE A 28 -13.96 13.65 -39.07
N GLY A 29 -13.21 14.49 -39.80
CA GLY A 29 -13.51 15.92 -39.98
C GLY A 29 -12.62 16.84 -39.13
N GLU A 30 -13.05 18.11 -38.99
CA GLU A 30 -12.35 19.17 -38.21
C GLU A 30 -12.60 19.10 -36.70
N LEU A 31 -13.46 18.21 -36.22
CA LEU A 31 -13.75 18.09 -34.80
C LEU A 31 -12.85 17.07 -34.09
N ASP A 32 -12.12 17.61 -33.12
CA ASP A 32 -11.47 16.93 -32.00
C ASP A 32 -10.49 15.83 -32.39
N TYR A 33 -9.30 16.27 -32.81
CA TYR A 33 -8.07 15.49 -32.73
C TYR A 33 -7.31 15.88 -31.47
N PRO A 34 -6.91 14.93 -30.60
CA PRO A 34 -7.09 13.49 -30.75
C PRO A 34 -8.54 13.02 -30.51
N PRO A 35 -8.93 11.87 -31.10
CA PRO A 35 -10.22 11.24 -30.82
C PRO A 35 -10.39 11.09 -29.31
N PRO A 36 -11.62 11.26 -28.77
CA PRO A 36 -11.86 11.07 -27.36
C PRO A 36 -11.42 9.65 -27.01
N VAL A 37 -10.32 9.56 -26.24
CA VAL A 37 -9.86 8.29 -25.70
C VAL A 37 -11.05 7.61 -25.03
N ALA A 38 -11.38 6.39 -25.45
CA ALA A 38 -12.33 5.56 -24.73
C ALA A 38 -11.92 5.64 -23.25
N PRO A 39 -12.86 5.96 -22.32
CA PRO A 39 -12.50 6.22 -20.93
C PRO A 39 -11.67 5.05 -20.45
N ALA A 40 -10.37 5.31 -20.23
CA ALA A 40 -9.44 4.32 -19.80
C ALA A 40 -10.03 3.69 -18.53
N GLY A 41 -10.09 2.36 -18.52
CA GLY A 41 -10.86 1.59 -17.54
C GLY A 41 -10.61 2.03 -16.09
N SER A 42 -11.70 2.03 -15.32
CA SER A 42 -11.73 2.06 -13.85
C SER A 42 -10.63 2.91 -13.19
N HIS A 43 -10.61 4.20 -13.48
CA HIS A 43 -9.97 5.13 -12.55
C HIS A 43 -10.83 5.25 -11.31
N LYS A 44 -10.20 5.15 -10.13
CA LYS A 44 -10.89 5.43 -8.86
C LYS A 44 -11.57 6.79 -8.95
N THR A 45 -12.84 6.83 -8.59
CA THR A 45 -13.59 8.05 -8.38
C THR A 45 -12.89 8.90 -7.32
N ARG A 46 -13.08 10.21 -7.39
CA ARG A 46 -12.56 11.13 -6.36
C ARG A 46 -13.05 10.75 -4.95
N SER A 47 -14.25 10.18 -4.83
CA SER A 47 -14.80 9.66 -3.59
C SER A 47 -14.01 8.47 -3.05
N GLU A 48 -13.67 7.50 -3.91
CA GLU A 48 -12.88 6.32 -3.51
C GLU A 48 -11.47 6.73 -3.05
N VAL A 49 -10.81 7.63 -3.78
CA VAL A 49 -9.49 8.14 -3.38
C VAL A 49 -9.54 8.84 -2.02
N ARG A 50 -10.61 9.58 -1.73
CA ARG A 50 -10.79 10.23 -0.42
C ARG A 50 -11.02 9.23 0.70
N ALA A 51 -11.80 8.17 0.44
CA ALA A 51 -12.06 7.13 1.41
C ALA A 51 -10.78 6.38 1.79
N GLU A 52 -9.98 5.98 0.79
CA GLU A 52 -8.70 5.31 1.01
C GLU A 52 -7.70 6.20 1.75
N LEU A 53 -7.63 7.48 1.39
CA LEU A 53 -6.76 8.43 2.08
C LEU A 53 -7.17 8.61 3.54
N ALA A 54 -8.48 8.66 3.84
CA ALA A 54 -8.96 8.72 5.22
C ALA A 54 -8.62 7.44 6.00
N GLN A 55 -8.73 6.27 5.36
CA GLN A 55 -8.36 4.99 5.95
C GLN A 55 -6.86 4.93 6.27
N ALA A 56 -5.99 5.29 5.32
CA ALA A 56 -4.54 5.31 5.52
C ALA A 56 -4.10 6.28 6.63
N ARG A 57 -4.81 7.41 6.79
CA ARG A 57 -4.62 8.32 7.94
C ARG A 57 -5.01 7.65 9.26
N ALA A 58 -6.13 6.94 9.29
CA ALA A 58 -6.61 6.28 10.51
C ALA A 58 -5.74 5.10 10.92
N SER A 59 -5.15 4.36 9.96
CA SER A 59 -4.22 3.27 10.23
C SER A 59 -2.80 3.72 10.56
N GLY A 60 -2.48 5.01 10.39
CA GLY A 60 -1.15 5.54 10.64
C GLY A 60 -0.13 5.16 9.55
N GLU A 61 -0.59 4.74 8.38
CA GLU A 61 0.27 4.37 7.23
C GLU A 61 0.92 5.58 6.54
N LEU A 62 0.52 6.80 6.89
CA LEU A 62 1.01 8.03 6.30
C LEU A 62 2.00 8.74 7.23
N SER A 63 3.20 9.02 6.71
CA SER A 63 4.18 9.92 7.33
C SER A 63 3.89 11.38 6.91
N PHE A 64 4.09 12.34 7.82
CA PHE A 64 3.96 13.77 7.57
C PHE A 64 5.28 14.48 7.90
N GLY A 65 5.81 15.34 7.02
CA GLY A 65 7.05 16.11 7.23
C GLY A 65 8.32 15.37 6.80
N GLU A 66 9.51 15.79 7.27
CA GLU A 66 10.80 15.12 7.00
C GLU A 66 11.02 13.80 7.75
N LEU A 67 9.97 13.20 8.33
CA LEU A 67 10.08 11.90 8.98
C LEU A 67 10.39 10.81 7.94
N ASP A 68 11.34 9.93 8.27
CA ASP A 68 11.77 8.82 7.42
C ASP A 68 10.57 8.05 6.84
N TYR A 69 10.59 7.84 5.52
CA TYR A 69 9.61 7.03 4.82
C TYR A 69 10.19 5.65 4.55
N PRO A 70 9.48 4.56 4.88
CA PRO A 70 8.10 4.51 5.38
C PRO A 70 7.96 4.82 6.88
N PRO A 71 6.77 5.26 7.34
CA PRO A 71 6.53 5.45 8.77
C PRO A 71 6.80 4.14 9.53
N GLU A 72 7.54 4.24 10.64
CA GLU A 72 7.73 3.09 11.52
C GLU A 72 6.36 2.61 12.03
N PRO A 73 6.10 1.29 12.01
CA PRO A 73 4.84 0.76 12.51
C PRO A 73 4.67 1.17 13.97
N PRO A 74 3.43 1.47 14.41
CA PRO A 74 3.17 1.78 15.80
C PRO A 74 3.68 0.60 16.65
N VAL A 75 4.62 0.88 17.56
CA VAL A 75 5.11 -0.13 18.50
C VAL A 75 3.89 -0.72 19.21
N ALA A 76 3.73 -2.05 19.13
CA ALA A 76 2.65 -2.74 19.81
C ALA A 76 2.61 -2.27 21.26
N ALA A 77 1.43 -1.86 21.73
CA ALA A 77 1.26 -1.28 23.05
C ALA A 77 2.01 -2.15 24.09
N GLY A 78 3.09 -1.58 24.65
CA GLY A 78 3.89 -2.25 25.66
C GLY A 78 3.03 -2.58 26.89
N LYS A 79 3.59 -3.39 27.79
CA LYS A 79 2.91 -3.75 29.04
C LYS A 79 2.40 -2.50 29.75
N THR A 80 1.12 -2.49 30.08
CA THR A 80 0.54 -1.41 30.87
C THR A 80 1.24 -1.34 32.23
N ARG A 81 1.24 -0.16 32.87
CA ARG A 81 1.80 -0.01 34.23
C ARG A 81 1.19 -1.03 35.22
N ALA A 82 -0.08 -1.40 35.04
CA ALA A 82 -0.73 -2.42 35.84
C ALA A 82 -0.14 -3.83 35.62
N GLN A 83 0.08 -4.22 34.36
CA GLN A 83 0.71 -5.50 34.03
C GLN A 83 2.15 -5.58 34.55
N VAL A 84 2.94 -4.50 34.38
CA VAL A 84 4.32 -4.44 34.91
C VAL A 84 4.34 -4.59 36.43
N ARG A 85 3.38 -3.98 37.14
CA ARG A 85 3.27 -4.12 38.60
C ARG A 85 2.87 -5.53 39.02
N ALA A 86 1.96 -6.17 38.30
CA ALA A 86 1.53 -7.53 38.59
C ALA A 86 2.68 -8.53 38.39
N GLU A 87 3.43 -8.41 37.30
CA GLU A 87 4.61 -9.24 37.05
C GLU A 87 5.71 -9.01 38.08
N LEU A 88 5.96 -7.75 38.46
CA LEU A 88 6.95 -7.42 39.48
C LEU A 88 6.56 -8.00 40.86
N ALA A 89 5.27 -8.01 41.19
CA ALA A 89 4.78 -8.67 42.40
C ALA A 89 4.98 -10.19 42.34
N ALA A 90 4.63 -10.82 41.21
CA ALA A 90 4.82 -12.26 41.01
C ALA A 90 6.31 -12.65 41.06
N ALA A 91 7.20 -11.88 40.43
CA ALA A 91 8.64 -12.11 40.47
C ALA A 91 9.22 -11.95 41.89
N LYS A 92 8.68 -11.03 42.70
CA LYS A 92 9.06 -10.90 44.11
C LYS A 92 8.61 -12.11 44.94
N GLU A 93 7.40 -12.61 44.70
CA GLU A 93 6.91 -13.83 45.36
C GLU A 93 7.71 -15.07 44.95
N ALA A 94 8.15 -15.13 43.69
CA ALA A 94 9.03 -16.17 43.18
C ALA A 94 10.50 -16.03 43.64
N GLY A 95 10.86 -14.93 44.30
CA GLY A 95 12.24 -14.66 44.73
C GLY A 95 13.20 -14.28 43.60
N GLU A 96 12.68 -13.95 42.41
CA GLU A 96 13.46 -13.61 41.21
C GLU A 96 13.95 -12.15 41.17
N VAL A 97 13.61 -11.35 42.19
CA VAL A 97 13.98 -9.93 42.27
C VAL A 97 14.94 -9.68 43.43
N GLY A 98 16.21 -9.40 43.12
CA GLY A 98 17.23 -8.99 44.09
C GLY A 98 17.25 -7.46 44.35
N PHE A 99 17.79 -7.05 45.50
CA PHE A 99 18.02 -5.64 45.85
C PHE A 99 19.46 -5.44 46.37
N GLY A 100 20.25 -4.61 45.68
CA GLY A 100 21.64 -4.29 46.05
C GLY A 100 22.70 -4.84 45.07
N GLU A 101 23.96 -4.40 45.25
CA GLU A 101 25.14 -4.73 44.42
C GLU A 101 25.62 -6.20 44.55
N LEU A 102 24.99 -7.02 45.40
CA LEU A 102 25.38 -8.41 45.58
C LEU A 102 24.29 -9.33 45.01
N ASP A 103 24.69 -10.06 43.97
CA ASP A 103 24.03 -11.24 43.40
C ASP A 103 22.89 -10.97 42.40
N TYR A 104 23.26 -10.43 41.23
CA TYR A 104 22.45 -10.51 40.00
C TYR A 104 23.18 -11.35 38.94
N PRO A 105 22.56 -12.41 38.37
CA PRO A 105 21.19 -12.88 38.62
C PRO A 105 21.04 -13.63 39.96
N PRO A 106 19.83 -13.67 40.57
CA PRO A 106 19.59 -14.46 41.76
C PRO A 106 19.75 -15.96 41.42
N ASP A 107 20.59 -16.67 42.17
CA ASP A 107 20.80 -18.10 41.97
C ASP A 107 19.49 -18.86 42.27
N GLY A 108 18.82 -19.31 41.20
CA GLY A 108 17.64 -20.14 41.27
C GLY A 108 17.94 -21.46 41.97
N ARG A 109 17.14 -21.82 42.98
CA ARG A 109 17.07 -23.19 43.49
C ARG A 109 16.04 -24.00 42.73
#